data_AF-A0A4R5E1Y9-F1
#
_entry.id   AF-A0A4R5E1Y9-F1
#
_cell.length_a   1.000
_cell.length_b   1.000
_cell.length_c   1.000
_cell.angle_alpha   90.00
_cell.angle_beta   90.00
_cell.angle_gamma   90.00
#
_symmetry.space_group_name_H-M   'P 1'
#
loop_
_entity.id
_entity.type
_entity.pdbx_description
1 polymer ?
#
loop_
_entity_poly.entity_id
_entity_poly.type
_entity_poly.pdbx_seq_one_letter_code
_entity_poly.pdbx_strand_id
1 'polypeptide(L)' 'MTSNDTATGVDPGALTDEDLLRELGHLYQTRLDALRHAADQAYGEHTRRMNRLEAEYLRRRPGREIDPERLREGARAR' A
#
# COMPACT_ATOMS: atom_id res chain seq x y z
N MET A 1 -11.40 13.28 25.19
CA MET A 1 -10.14 13.62 24.49
C MET A 1 -9.82 12.49 23.51
N THR A 2 -10.50 12.45 22.38
CA THR A 2 -10.19 11.50 21.29
C THR A 2 -9.98 12.34 20.06
N SER A 3 -8.71 12.53 19.70
CA SER A 3 -8.26 13.46 18.69
C SER A 3 -8.92 13.16 17.36
N ASN A 4 -9.57 14.18 16.82
CA ASN A 4 -10.10 14.25 15.48
C ASN A 4 -8.90 14.54 14.54
N ASP A 5 -8.19 13.50 14.10
CA ASP A 5 -7.06 13.67 13.19
C ASP A 5 -7.61 13.83 11.77
N THR A 6 -7.56 15.06 11.29
CA THR A 6 -8.28 15.51 10.08
C THR A 6 -7.49 15.21 8.80
N ALA A 7 -6.76 14.08 8.78
CA ALA A 7 -5.98 13.63 7.63
C ALA A 7 -5.88 12.08 7.58
N THR A 8 -6.41 11.50 6.51
CA THR A 8 -5.87 10.25 5.91
C THR A 8 -6.30 8.89 6.53
N GLY A 9 -7.62 8.61 6.58
CA GLY A 9 -8.24 7.26 6.62
C GLY A 9 -8.09 6.41 7.90
N VAL A 10 -8.80 5.29 8.00
CA VAL A 10 -8.74 4.34 9.15
C VAL A 10 -7.32 3.77 9.30
N ASP A 11 -6.84 3.58 10.54
CA ASP A 11 -5.56 2.93 10.83
C ASP A 11 -5.48 1.54 10.15
N PRO A 12 -4.44 1.23 9.35
CA PRO A 12 -4.26 -0.09 8.76
C PRO A 12 -4.38 -1.24 9.76
N GLY A 13 -3.91 -1.07 10.99
CA GLY A 13 -4.01 -2.10 12.04
C GLY A 13 -5.45 -2.44 12.44
N ALA A 14 -6.38 -1.52 12.22
CA ALA A 14 -7.80 -1.69 12.51
C ALA A 14 -8.62 -2.22 11.31
N LEU A 15 -8.02 -2.30 10.11
CA LEU A 15 -8.69 -2.84 8.92
C LEU A 15 -8.80 -4.36 8.97
N THR A 16 -9.90 -4.90 8.43
CA THR A 16 -9.95 -6.32 8.09
C THR A 16 -8.99 -6.63 6.93
N ASP A 17 -8.64 -7.91 6.73
CA ASP A 17 -7.79 -8.32 5.60
C ASP A 17 -8.41 -7.95 4.24
N GLU A 18 -9.73 -8.06 4.13
CA GLU A 18 -10.48 -7.69 2.93
C GLU A 18 -10.41 -6.19 2.68
N ASP A 19 -10.65 -5.37 3.71
CA ASP A 19 -10.60 -3.92 3.60
C ASP A 19 -9.20 -3.42 3.25
N LEU A 20 -8.17 -4.02 3.87
CA LEU A 20 -6.76 -3.71 3.59
C LEU A 20 -6.42 -3.96 2.12
N LEU A 21 -6.80 -5.13 1.58
CA LEU A 21 -6.54 -5.48 0.19
C LEU A 21 -7.33 -4.60 -0.79
N ARG A 22 -8.59 -4.30 -0.47
CA ARG A 22 -9.43 -3.41 -1.28
C ARG A 22 -8.82 -2.01 -1.36
N GLU A 23 -8.35 -1.48 -0.23
CA GLU A 23 -7.77 -0.14 -0.20
C GLU A 23 -6.41 -0.07 -0.91
N LEU A 24 -5.53 -1.07 -0.72
CA LEU A 24 -4.30 -1.21 -1.51
C LEU A 24 -4.60 -1.24 -3.02
N GLY A 25 -5.61 -2.01 -3.42
CA GLY A 25 -6.04 -2.08 -4.82
C GLY A 25 -6.41 -0.70 -5.38
N HIS A 26 -7.21 0.09 -4.65
CA HIS A 26 -7.59 1.44 -5.07
C HIS A 26 -6.38 2.38 -5.16
N LEU A 27 -5.46 2.35 -4.20
CA LEU A 27 -4.26 3.18 -4.25
C LEU A 27 -3.39 2.85 -5.47
N TYR A 28 -3.22 1.56 -5.79
CA TYR A 28 -2.46 1.17 -6.97
C TYR A 28 -3.10 1.63 -8.29
N GLN A 29 -4.44 1.63 -8.39
CA GLN A 29 -5.14 2.14 -9.57
C GLN A 29 -4.89 3.64 -9.81
N THR A 30 -4.72 4.42 -8.74
CA THR A 30 -4.58 5.88 -8.80
C THR A 30 -3.14 6.36 -8.66
N ARG A 31 -2.17 5.45 -8.45
CA ARG A 31 -0.79 5.80 -8.11
C ARG A 31 -0.09 6.64 -9.17
N LEU A 32 -0.26 6.28 -10.44
CA LEU A 32 0.38 7.00 -11.54
C LEU A 32 -0.25 8.39 -11.74
N ASP A 33 -1.56 8.50 -11.59
CA ASP A 33 -2.28 9.77 -11.66
C ASP A 33 -1.82 10.71 -10.53
N ALA A 34 -1.79 10.21 -9.29
CA ALA A 34 -1.28 10.94 -8.14
C ALA A 34 0.18 11.39 -8.34
N LEU A 35 1.04 10.54 -8.91
CA LEU A 35 2.43 10.89 -9.20
C LEU A 35 2.56 12.03 -10.21
N ARG A 36 1.71 12.06 -11.22
CA ARG A 36 1.84 13.00 -12.35
C ARG A 36 1.11 14.31 -12.10
N HIS A 37 0.04 14.29 -11.31
CA HIS A 37 -0.97 15.35 -11.33
C HIS A 37 -1.39 15.86 -9.95
N ALA A 38 -1.07 15.16 -8.86
CA ALA A 38 -1.38 15.68 -7.53
C ALA A 38 -0.41 16.78 -7.12
N ALA A 39 -0.89 17.75 -6.33
CA ALA A 39 0.00 18.68 -5.65
C ALA A 39 0.93 17.92 -4.68
N ASP A 40 2.12 18.47 -4.42
CA ASP A 40 3.16 17.81 -3.60
C ASP A 40 2.64 17.32 -2.23
N GLN A 41 1.79 18.10 -1.57
CA GLN A 41 1.19 17.73 -0.29
C GLN A 41 0.28 16.49 -0.44
N ALA A 42 -0.59 16.48 -1.45
CA ALA A 42 -1.49 15.36 -1.71
C ALA A 42 -0.73 14.11 -2.15
N TYR A 43 0.32 14.26 -2.98
CA TYR A 43 1.21 13.16 -3.35
C TYR A 43 1.95 12.58 -2.13
N GLY A 44 2.41 13.45 -1.23
CA GLY A 44 3.03 13.07 0.04
C GLY A 44 2.10 12.22 0.91
N GLU A 45 0.86 12.67 1.11
CA GLU A 45 -0.15 11.93 1.87
C GLU A 45 -0.52 10.59 1.22
N HIS A 46 -0.73 10.58 -0.10
CA HIS A 46 -1.00 9.35 -0.85
C HIS A 46 0.14 8.33 -0.67
N THR A 47 1.39 8.78 -0.78
CA THR A 47 2.57 7.92 -0.59
C THR A 47 2.68 7.41 0.85
N ARG A 48 2.43 8.27 1.85
CA ARG A 48 2.43 7.85 3.26
C ARG A 48 1.36 6.79 3.54
N ARG A 49 0.14 6.98 3.01
CA ARG A 49 -0.97 6.03 3.16
C ARG A 49 -0.63 4.67 2.53
N MET A 50 -0.13 4.67 1.30
CA MET A 50 0.29 3.47 0.58
C MET A 50 1.35 2.69 1.39
N ASN A 51 2.40 3.36 1.84
CA ASN A 51 3.47 2.73 2.63
C ASN A 51 2.96 2.11 3.94
N ARG A 52 2.03 2.78 4.64
CA ARG A 52 1.44 2.25 5.88
C ARG A 52 0.62 0.99 5.63
N LEU A 53 -0.19 0.95 4.57
CA LEU A 53 -0.99 -0.22 4.22
C LEU A 53 -0.11 -1.39 3.74
N GLU A 54 0.93 -1.11 2.94
CA GLU A 54 1.89 -2.13 2.51
C GLU A 54 2.66 -2.73 3.70
N ALA A 55 3.11 -1.89 4.63
CA ALA A 55 3.78 -2.34 5.85
C ALA A 55 2.87 -3.26 6.68
N GLU A 56 1.60 -2.91 6.82
CA GLU A 56 0.62 -3.74 7.51
C GLU A 56 0.39 -5.08 6.79
N TYR A 57 0.28 -5.07 5.46
CA TYR A 57 0.17 -6.30 4.67
C TYR A 57 1.37 -7.23 4.90
N LEU A 58 2.60 -6.69 4.85
CA LEU A 58 3.83 -7.45 5.09
C LEU A 58 3.91 -7.99 6.53
N ARG A 59 3.45 -7.19 7.52
CA ARG A 59 3.39 -7.61 8.91
C ARG A 59 2.43 -8.80 9.12
N ARG A 60 1.27 -8.78 8.45
CA ARG A 60 0.29 -9.89 8.50
C ARG A 60 0.73 -11.12 7.72
N ARG A 61 1.56 -10.95 6.68
CA ARG A 61 1.96 -12.02 5.75
C ARG A 61 3.49 -12.11 5.61
N PRO A 62 4.21 -12.46 6.69
CA PRO A 62 5.68 -12.55 6.65
C PRO A 62 6.16 -13.66 5.70
N GLY A 63 5.37 -14.71 5.49
CA GLY A 63 5.63 -15.78 4.54
C GLY A 63 4.91 -15.63 3.20
N ARG A 64 4.63 -14.40 2.74
CA ARG A 64 3.92 -14.17 1.47
C ARG A 64 4.62 -14.91 0.32
N GLU A 65 3.80 -15.41 -0.60
CA GLU A 65 4.30 -16.08 -1.80
C GLU A 65 5.18 -15.11 -2.61
N ILE A 66 6.37 -15.58 -2.94
CA ILE A 66 7.27 -14.91 -3.87
C ILE A 66 7.29 -15.78 -5.11
N ASP A 67 6.82 -15.21 -6.21
CA ASP A 67 6.88 -15.87 -7.51
C ASP A 67 8.35 -16.22 -7.86
N PRO A 68 8.70 -17.52 -7.97
CA PRO A 68 10.06 -17.95 -8.31
C PRO A 68 10.55 -17.37 -9.64
N GLU A 69 9.64 -17.11 -10.57
CA GLU A 69 9.92 -16.50 -11.88
C GLU A 69 10.37 -15.04 -11.80
N ARG A 70 10.12 -14.38 -10.66
CA ARG A 70 10.62 -13.03 -10.33
C ARG A 70 11.95 -13.04 -9.58
N LEU A 71 12.43 -14.22 -9.17
CA LEU A 71 13.78 -14.36 -8.64
C LEU A 71 14.79 -14.28 -9.80
N ARG A 72 16.01 -13.78 -9.51
CA ARG A 72 17.08 -13.64 -10.52
C ARG A 72 17.42 -14.96 -11.22
N GLU A 73 17.28 -16.08 -10.52
CA GLU A 73 17.51 -17.41 -11.05
C GLU A 73 16.43 -17.82 -12.05
N GLY A 74 15.14 -17.64 -11.69
CA GLY A 74 14.01 -17.89 -12.59
C GLY A 74 14.00 -16.98 -13.81
N ALA A 75 14.43 -15.72 -13.67
CA ALA A 75 14.52 -14.78 -14.79
C ALA A 75 15.60 -15.13 -15.83
N ARG A 76 16.65 -15.87 -15.44
CA ARG A 76 17.74 -16.31 -16.33
C ARG A 76 17.48 -17.67 -16.98
N ALA A 77 16.49 -18.42 -16.51
CA ALA A 77 16.14 -19.75 -17.01
C ALA A 77 15.12 -19.72 -18.17
N ARG A 78 14.69 -18.53 -18.59
CA ARG A 78 13.75 -18.30 -19.70
C ARG A 78 14.45 -17.91 -20.98
#